data_AF-A0A357AJM5-F1
#
_entry.id   AF-A0A357AJM5-F1
#
_cell.length_a   1.000
_cell.length_b   1.000
_cell.length_c   1.000
_cell.angle_alpha   90.00
_cell.angle_beta   90.00
_cell.angle_gamma   90.00
#
_symmetry.space_group_name_H-M   'P 1'
#
loop_
_entity.id
_entity.type
_entity.pdbx_description
1 polymer ?
#
loop_
_entity_poly.entity_id
_entity_poly.type
_entity_poly.pdbx_seq_one_letter_code
_entity_poly.pdbx_strand_id
1 'polypeptide(L)' 'HADFENMIFILTVSEDLDCSGLPATGETVCNYDEGLIMGILEAYTSRQFTVKEVNCWSTGDWTCRFHVLGIGMMM' A
#
# COMPACT_ATOMS: atom_id res chain seq x y z
N HIS A 1 -1.54 -11.61 0.27
CA HIS A 1 -1.90 -12.37 1.49
C HIS A 1 -2.93 -11.54 2.23
N ALA A 2 -3.99 -12.14 2.78
CA ALA A 2 -5.09 -11.42 3.40
C ALA A 2 -5.54 -12.14 4.67
N ASP A 3 -5.51 -11.41 5.78
CA ASP A 3 -6.13 -11.77 7.05
C ASP A 3 -7.29 -10.79 7.29
N PHE A 4 -8.50 -11.28 7.04
CA PHE A 4 -9.72 -10.48 7.13
C PHE A 4 -10.18 -10.28 8.58
N GLU A 5 -9.80 -11.16 9.50
CA GLU A 5 -10.19 -11.03 10.92
C GLU A 5 -9.42 -9.87 11.56
N ASN A 6 -8.12 -9.81 11.29
CA ASN A 6 -7.23 -8.79 11.85
C ASN A 6 -7.06 -7.55 10.95
N MET A 7 -7.68 -7.54 9.76
CA MET A 7 -7.56 -6.46 8.76
C MET A 7 -6.10 -6.20 8.36
N ILE A 8 -5.35 -7.28 8.06
CA ILE A 8 -3.96 -7.23 7.63
C ILE A 8 -3.88 -7.73 6.19
N PHE A 9 -3.40 -6.87 5.29
CA PHE A 9 -3.35 -7.19 3.87
C PHE A 9 -1.99 -6.87 3.25
N ILE A 10 -1.66 -7.65 2.23
CA ILE A 10 -0.62 -7.29 1.27
C ILE A 10 -1.30 -7.10 -0.07
N LEU A 11 -1.37 -5.85 -0.52
CA LEU A 11 -1.85 -5.50 -1.86
C LEU A 11 -0.67 -5.49 -2.83
N THR A 12 -0.93 -5.89 -4.07
CA THR A 12 0.08 -5.92 -5.14
C THR A 12 -0.52 -5.25 -6.35
N VAL A 13 0.16 -4.21 -6.82
CA VAL A 13 -0.25 -3.39 -7.97
C VAL A 13 0.80 -3.60 -9.06
N SER A 14 0.34 -3.97 -10.24
CA SER A 14 1.18 -4.09 -11.43
C SER A 14 0.95 -2.89 -12.32
N GLU A 15 1.99 -2.46 -13.04
CA GLU A 15 1.91 -1.31 -13.96
C GLU A 15 1.34 -0.05 -13.29
N ASP A 16 1.74 0.17 -12.04
CA ASP A 16 1.36 1.34 -11.26
C ASP A 16 1.86 2.62 -11.94
N LEU A 17 0.96 3.58 -12.13
CA LEU A 17 1.17 4.82 -12.86
C LEU A 17 2.28 5.68 -12.23
N ASP A 18 2.45 5.61 -10.91
CA ASP A 18 3.40 6.44 -10.17
C ASP A 18 4.83 5.91 -10.30
N CYS A 19 5.03 4.59 -10.29
CA CYS A 19 6.36 3.96 -10.24
C CYS A 19 6.82 3.34 -11.58
N SER A 20 5.92 2.93 -12.46
CA SER A 20 6.28 2.08 -13.61
C SER A 20 7.18 2.77 -14.63
N GLY A 21 8.33 2.16 -14.90
CA GLY A 21 9.32 2.68 -15.85
C GLY A 21 10.23 3.76 -15.29
N LEU A 22 10.08 4.13 -14.01
CA LEU A 22 11.05 4.99 -13.34
C LEU A 22 12.42 4.31 -13.19
N PRO A 23 13.52 5.09 -13.16
CA PRO A 23 14.83 4.56 -12.82
C PRO A 23 14.86 3.90 -11.45
N ALA A 24 15.71 2.90 -11.28
CA ALA A 24 15.96 2.30 -9.96
C ALA A 24 16.77 3.28 -9.09
N THR A 25 16.09 4.00 -8.19
CA THR A 25 16.69 4.93 -7.23
C THR A 25 17.01 4.28 -5.89
N GLY A 26 16.43 3.11 -5.61
CA GLY A 26 16.53 2.44 -4.31
C GLY A 26 15.54 2.98 -3.27
N GLU A 27 14.60 3.84 -3.67
CA GLU A 27 13.59 4.44 -2.80
C GLU A 27 12.18 4.01 -3.21
N THR A 28 11.25 3.92 -2.25
CA THR A 28 9.80 3.78 -2.48
C THR A 28 9.21 5.14 -2.84
N VAL A 29 8.35 5.21 -3.86
CA VAL A 29 7.86 6.50 -4.39
C VAL A 29 6.35 6.63 -4.50
N CYS A 30 5.57 5.54 -4.34
CA CYS A 30 4.11 5.52 -4.53
C CYS A 30 3.34 6.07 -3.31
N ASN A 31 3.68 7.28 -2.87
CA ASN A 31 3.05 7.92 -1.70
C ASN A 31 1.57 8.27 -1.96
N TYR A 32 1.20 8.54 -3.21
CA TYR A 32 -0.19 8.77 -3.57
C TYR A 32 -1.02 7.50 -3.37
N ASP A 33 -0.53 6.33 -3.80
CA ASP A 33 -1.21 5.06 -3.61
C ASP A 33 -1.33 4.65 -2.14
N GLU A 34 -0.31 4.95 -1.30
CA GLU A 34 -0.44 4.79 0.15
C GLU A 34 -1.68 5.55 0.69
N GLY A 35 -1.83 6.82 0.30
CA GLY A 35 -2.97 7.65 0.68
C GLY A 35 -4.31 7.20 0.06
N LEU A 36 -4.30 6.82 -1.21
CA LEU A 36 -5.49 6.38 -1.94
C LEU A 36 -6.06 5.09 -1.35
N ILE A 37 -5.20 4.08 -1.14
CA ILE A 37 -5.58 2.80 -0.54
C ILE A 37 -6.12 3.03 0.87
N MET A 38 -5.44 3.87 1.67
CA MET A 38 -5.90 4.23 3.02
C MET A 38 -7.30 4.84 2.97
N GLY A 39 -7.50 5.88 2.16
CA GLY A 39 -8.78 6.58 2.06
C GLY A 39 -9.94 5.69 1.57
N ILE A 40 -9.69 4.79 0.61
CA ILE A 40 -10.69 3.81 0.15
C ILE A 40 -11.08 2.89 1.31
N LEU A 41 -10.11 2.27 1.98
CA LEU A 41 -10.39 1.33 3.06
C LEU A 41 -11.10 1.99 4.24
N GLU A 42 -10.70 3.22 4.59
CA GLU A 42 -11.37 4.02 5.60
C GLU A 42 -12.84 4.30 5.24
N ALA A 43 -13.09 4.74 4.01
CA ALA A 43 -14.44 5.07 3.54
C ALA A 43 -15.39 3.87 3.56
N TYR A 44 -14.92 2.68 3.19
CA TYR A 44 -15.76 1.49 3.06
C TYR A 44 -15.86 0.62 4.31
N THR A 45 -14.95 0.76 5.27
CA THR A 45 -14.94 -0.05 6.49
C THR A 45 -15.20 0.74 7.77
N SER A 46 -15.13 2.08 7.70
CA SER A 46 -15.18 2.97 8.88
C SER A 46 -14.10 2.65 9.93
N ARG A 47 -12.97 2.08 9.51
CA ARG A 47 -11.78 1.84 10.35
C ARG A 47 -10.60 2.60 9.79
N GLN A 48 -9.71 3.07 10.66
CA GLN A 48 -8.46 3.68 10.23
C GLN A 48 -7.48 2.63 9.71
N PHE A 49 -6.58 3.02 8.81
CA PHE A 49 -5.51 2.16 8.30
C PHE A 49 -4.17 2.87 8.25
N THR A 50 -3.09 2.11 8.39
CA THR A 50 -1.78 2.51 7.89
C THR A 50 -1.46 1.70 6.64
N VAL A 51 -1.02 2.39 5.59
CA VAL A 51 -0.59 1.77 4.33
C VAL A 51 0.85 2.18 4.07
N LYS A 52 1.72 1.20 3.79
CA LYS A 52 3.12 1.47 3.44
C LYS A 52 3.58 0.61 2.27
N GLU A 53 4.21 1.25 1.29
CA GLU A 53 4.91 0.58 0.21
C GLU A 53 6.14 -0.16 0.75
N VAL A 54 6.27 -1.45 0.41
CA VAL A 54 7.37 -2.33 0.84
C VAL A 54 8.17 -2.91 -0.32
N ASN A 55 7.61 -2.86 -1.54
CA ASN A 55 8.27 -3.22 -2.79
C ASN A 55 7.86 -2.17 -3.81
N CYS A 56 8.81 -1.72 -4.63
CA CYS A 56 8.59 -0.67 -5.62
C CYS A 56 9.37 -0.92 -6.91
N TRP A 57 8.86 -0.45 -8.04
CA TRP A 57 9.60 -0.45 -9.30
C TRP A 57 10.94 0.28 -9.18
N SER A 58 10.96 1.44 -8.52
CA SER A 58 12.20 2.20 -8.29
C SER A 58 13.15 1.56 -7.29
N THR A 59 12.74 0.50 -6.58
CA THR A 59 13.64 -0.34 -5.78
C THR A 59 14.18 -1.56 -6.54
N GLY A 60 13.77 -1.74 -7.81
CA GLY A 60 14.19 -2.86 -8.67
C GLY A 60 13.19 -4.02 -8.75
N ASP A 61 12.00 -3.87 -8.17
CA ASP A 61 10.89 -4.82 -8.35
C ASP A 61 10.12 -4.55 -9.66
N TRP A 62 9.21 -5.46 -10.04
CA TRP A 62 8.35 -5.31 -11.24
C TRP A 62 6.90 -4.93 -10.89
N THR A 63 6.61 -4.84 -9.59
CA THR A 63 5.28 -4.56 -9.02
C THR A 63 5.46 -3.77 -7.73
N CYS A 64 4.54 -2.87 -7.45
CA CYS A 64 4.50 -2.11 -6.21
C CYS A 64 3.64 -2.90 -5.18
N ARG A 65 4.14 -3.15 -3.96
CA ARG A 65 3.43 -3.92 -2.90
C ARG A 65 3.24 -3.08 -1.66
N PHE A 66 2.05 -3.17 -1.09
CA PHE A 66 1.63 -2.34 0.03
C PHE A 66 1.22 -3.21 1.22
N HIS A 67 1.85 -2.97 2.37
CA HIS A 67 1.41 -3.49 3.66
C HIS A 67 0.29 -2.60 4.17
N VAL A 68 -0.86 -3.22 4.46
CA VAL A 68 -2.04 -2.56 4.99
C VAL A 68 -2.36 -3.13 6.36
N LEU A 69 -2.46 -2.26 7.36
CA LEU A 69 -2.77 -2.65 8.74
C LEU A 69 -3.95 -1.80 9.23
N GLY A 70 -5.06 -2.46 9.60
CA GLY A 70 -6.16 -1.79 10.28
C GLY A 70 -5.74 -1.36 11.68
N ILE A 71 -5.87 -0.07 11.98
CA ILE A 71 -5.61 0.47 13.32
C ILE A 71 -6.90 0.40 14.13
N GLY A 72 -6.92 -0.45 15.15
CA GLY A 72 -8.00 -0.50 16.11
C GLY A 72 -8.00 0.76 16.96
N MET A 73 -9.17 1.39 17.11
CA MET A 73 -9.39 2.41 18.14
C MET A 73 -9.02 1.80 19.50
N MET A 74 -7.88 2.18 20.07
CA MET A 74 -7.75 2.12 21.52
C MET A 74 -8.78 3.12 22.05
N MET A 75 -9.84 2.59 22.68
CA MET A 75 -10.91 3.35 23.30
C MET A 75 -10.39 4.55 24.11
#